data_AF-A0A660YI41-F1
#
_entry.id   AF-A0A660YI41-F1
#
_cell.length_a   1.000
_cell.length_b   1.000
_cell.length_c   1.000
_cell.angle_alpha   90.00
_cell.angle_beta   90.00
_cell.angle_gamma   90.00
#
_symmetry.space_group_name_H-M   'P 1'
#
loop_
_entity.id
_entity.type
_entity.pdbx_description
1 polymer ?
#
loop_
_entity_poly.entity_id
_entity_poly.type
_entity_poly.pdbx_seq_one_letter_code
_entity_poly.pdbx_strand_id
1 'polypeptide(L)' 'MRKIVLKSLLILSIVFSCAKQARPPGGPVDKTPPFVVSALPENGSVEVDVNTDVQVLFSEGVNPVS' A
#
# COMPACT_ATOMS: atom_id res chain seq x y z
N MET A 1 16.05 -8.21 -53.35
CA MET A 1 14.64 -8.24 -52.89
C MET A 1 14.42 -9.25 -51.75
N ARG A 2 14.73 -10.56 -51.90
CA ARG A 2 14.53 -11.58 -50.85
C ARG A 2 15.19 -11.28 -49.49
N LYS A 3 16.40 -10.70 -49.48
CA LYS A 3 17.13 -10.33 -48.25
C LYS A 3 16.57 -9.08 -47.53
N ILE A 4 15.92 -8.17 -48.27
CA ILE A 4 15.29 -6.97 -47.73
C ILE A 4 13.99 -7.31 -47.02
N VAL A 5 13.19 -8.21 -47.61
CA VAL A 5 11.96 -8.73 -46.99
C VAL A 5 12.29 -9.51 -45.71
N LEU A 6 13.35 -10.33 -45.72
CA LEU A 6 13.77 -11.10 -44.55
C LEU A 6 14.23 -10.21 -43.38
N LYS A 7 14.99 -9.15 -43.67
CA LYS A 7 15.40 -8.17 -42.66
C LYS A 7 14.21 -7.35 -42.13
N SER A 8 13.29 -6.96 -43.01
CA SER A 8 12.06 -6.26 -42.63
C SER A 8 11.17 -7.11 -41.72
N LEU A 9 11.04 -8.41 -42.00
CA LEU A 9 10.26 -9.34 -41.19
C LEU A 9 10.89 -9.56 -39.81
N LEU A 10 12.23 -9.65 -39.75
CA LEU A 10 12.97 -9.80 -38.50
C LEU A 10 12.84 -8.57 -37.58
N ILE A 11 12.89 -7.36 -38.15
CA ILE A 11 12.71 -6.10 -37.41
C ILE A 11 11.26 -5.96 -36.92
N LEU A 12 10.28 -6.39 -37.73
CA LEU A 12 8.87 -6.33 -37.36
C LEU A 12 8.52 -7.24 -36.17
N SER A 13 9.13 -8.41 -36.05
CA SER A 13 8.89 -9.32 -34.91
C SER A 13 9.36 -8.75 -33.56
N ILE A 14 10.36 -7.87 -33.55
CA ILE A 14 10.89 -7.28 -32.30
C ILE A 14 9.93 -6.22 -31.75
N VAL A 15 9.25 -5.46 -32.63
CA VAL A 15 8.30 -4.42 -32.21
C VAL A 15 6.94 -4.96 -31.77
N PHE A 16 6.58 -6.20 -32.13
CA PHE A 16 5.37 -6.87 -31.64
C PHE A 16 5.54 -7.58 -30.29
N SER A 17 6.77 -7.65 -29.77
CA SER A 17 7.06 -8.22 -28.44
C SER A 17 6.90 -7.16 -27.34
N CYS A 18 5.72 -6.53 -27.23
CA CYS A 18 5.40 -5.65 -26.11
C CYS A 18 5.44 -6.44 -24.79
N ALA A 19 6.18 -5.93 -23.79
CA ALA A 19 6.20 -6.50 -22.45
C ALA A 19 4.76 -6.59 -21.90
N LYS A 20 4.36 -7.76 -21.41
CA LYS A 20 3.06 -7.96 -20.77
C LYS A 20 3.08 -7.22 -19.44
N GLN A 21 2.67 -5.95 -19.44
CA GLN A 21 2.63 -5.12 -18.25
C GLN A 21 1.58 -5.68 -17.28
N ALA A 22 2.03 -6.54 -16.37
CA ALA A 22 1.23 -7.00 -15.24
C ALA A 22 1.44 -6.05 -14.06
N ARG A 23 0.40 -5.86 -13.24
CA ARG A 23 0.57 -5.16 -11.96
C ARG A 23 1.52 -5.99 -11.08
N PRO A 24 2.48 -5.38 -10.36
CA PRO A 24 3.22 -6.11 -9.36
C PRO A 24 2.22 -6.75 -8.38
N PRO A 25 2.44 -8.00 -7.96
CA PRO A 25 1.61 -8.60 -6.94
C PRO A 25 1.68 -7.72 -5.68
N GLY A 26 0.55 -7.54 -5.00
CA GLY A 26 0.53 -6.89 -3.70
C GLY A 26 1.32 -7.67 -2.66
N GLY A 27 1.53 -7.08 -1.49
CA GLY A 27 2.07 -7.78 -0.33
C GLY A 27 1.10 -8.86 0.20
N PRO A 28 1.54 -9.65 1.19
CA PRO A 28 0.65 -10.56 1.92
C PRO A 28 -0.57 -9.84 2.48
N VAL A 29 -1.69 -10.55 2.58
CA VAL A 29 -2.89 -10.06 3.26
C VAL A 29 -2.56 -9.79 4.72
N ASP A 30 -2.89 -8.60 5.21
CA ASP A 30 -2.77 -8.28 6.62
C ASP A 30 -3.77 -9.08 7.46
N LYS A 31 -3.29 -9.65 8.55
CA LYS A 31 -4.06 -10.48 9.49
C LYS A 31 -3.86 -10.05 10.94
N THR A 32 -3.04 -9.03 11.18
CA THR A 32 -2.77 -8.53 12.54
C THR A 32 -3.77 -7.42 12.81
N PRO A 33 -4.56 -7.48 13.89
CA PRO A 33 -5.46 -6.38 14.24
C PRO A 33 -4.68 -5.23 14.92
N PRO A 34 -5.19 -3.98 14.81
CA PRO A 34 -4.66 -2.86 15.57
C PRO A 34 -4.84 -3.08 17.06
N PHE A 35 -3.89 -2.58 17.86
CA PHE A 35 -4.00 -2.49 19.31
C PHE A 35 -3.59 -1.11 19.82
N VAL A 36 -4.04 -0.76 21.02
CA VAL A 36 -3.69 0.50 21.68
C VAL A 36 -2.26 0.41 22.24
N VAL A 37 -1.42 1.36 21.83
CA VAL A 37 -0.04 1.50 22.32
C VAL A 37 -0.02 2.41 23.55
N SER A 38 -0.74 3.52 23.51
CA SER A 38 -0.86 4.47 24.63
C SER A 38 -2.12 5.33 24.50
N ALA A 39 -2.51 5.97 25.59
CA ALA A 39 -3.59 6.94 25.63
C ALA A 39 -3.19 8.14 26.48
N LEU A 40 -3.73 9.30 26.12
CA LEU A 40 -3.70 10.52 26.91
C LEU A 40 -5.16 10.94 27.16
N PRO A 41 -5.56 11.20 28.41
CA PRO A 41 -4.85 10.91 29.65
C PRO A 41 -4.51 9.42 29.80
N GLU A 42 -3.52 9.09 30.63
CA GLU A 42 -3.17 7.70 30.90
C GLU A 42 -4.35 6.94 31.53
N ASN A 43 -4.42 5.63 31.29
CA ASN A 43 -5.48 4.80 31.85
C ASN A 43 -5.51 4.89 33.39
N GLY A 44 -6.67 5.19 33.95
CA GLY A 44 -6.84 5.38 35.39
C GLY A 44 -6.50 6.78 35.90
N SER A 45 -6.22 7.74 35.02
CA SER A 45 -6.08 9.14 35.41
C SER A 45 -7.35 9.66 36.09
N VAL A 46 -7.17 10.35 37.20
CA VAL A 46 -8.22 11.08 37.93
C VAL A 46 -7.89 12.57 37.93
N GLU A 47 -8.88 13.42 38.25
CA GLU A 47 -8.70 14.88 38.32
C GLU A 47 -8.13 15.51 37.02
N VAL A 48 -8.48 14.93 35.87
CA VAL A 48 -8.08 15.44 34.55
C VAL A 48 -8.82 16.76 34.25
N ASP A 49 -8.09 17.76 33.76
CA ASP A 49 -8.69 19.03 33.33
C ASP A 49 -9.72 18.80 32.22
N VAL A 50 -10.87 19.46 32.31
CA VAL A 50 -12.00 19.30 31.37
C VAL A 50 -11.68 19.71 29.94
N ASN A 51 -10.62 20.47 29.72
CA ASN A 51 -10.15 20.89 28.40
C ASN A 51 -9.00 20.01 27.89
N THR A 52 -8.69 18.91 28.57
CA THR A 52 -7.64 17.99 28.12
C THR A 52 -8.11 17.24 26.87
N ASP A 53 -7.30 17.32 25.81
CA ASP A 53 -7.53 16.54 24.60
C ASP A 53 -7.34 15.05 24.86
N VAL A 54 -8.34 14.25 24.46
CA VAL A 54 -8.28 12.80 24.52
C VAL A 54 -7.60 12.28 23.26
N GLN A 55 -6.49 11.57 23.44
CA GLN A 55 -5.70 11.00 22.36
C GLN A 55 -5.46 9.51 22.60
N VAL A 56 -5.52 8.72 21.53
CA VAL A 56 -5.22 7.28 21.55
C VAL A 56 -4.27 6.96 20.42
N LEU A 57 -3.13 6.38 20.74
CA LEU A 57 -2.16 5.90 19.77
C LEU A 57 -2.39 4.41 19.51
N PHE A 58 -2.61 4.06 18.25
CA PHE A 58 -2.73 2.67 17.80
C PHE A 58 -1.43 2.18 17.15
N SER A 59 -1.27 0.86 17.10
CA SER A 59 -0.12 0.19 16.46
C SER A 59 -0.06 0.39 14.94
N GLU A 60 -1.18 0.75 14.33
CA GLU A 60 -1.34 0.98 12.90
C GLU A 60 -2.47 1.98 12.63
N GLY A 61 -2.61 2.41 11.37
CA GLY A 61 -3.62 3.38 10.97
C GLY A 61 -5.03 2.80 11.06
N VAL A 62 -5.88 3.40 11.89
CA VAL A 62 -7.30 3.04 12.01
C VAL A 62 -8.14 4.11 11.33
N ASN A 63 -9.15 3.71 10.56
CA ASN A 63 -10.19 4.64 10.12
C ASN A 63 -11.22 4.81 11.24
N PRO A 64 -11.30 6.00 11.87
CA PRO A 64 -12.20 6.21 13.01
C PRO A 64 -13.68 6.38 12.60
N VAL A 65 -13.97 6.51 11.30
CA VAL A 65 -15.34 6.72 10.79
C VAL A 65 -15.68 5.59 9.82
N SER A 66 -16.57 4.70 10.24
CA SER A 66 -17.17 3.64 9.41
C SER A 66 -18.25 4.18 8.49
#